data_AF-A0A7W1Q5P8-F1
#
_entry.id   AF-A0A7W1Q5P8-F1
#
_cell.length_a   1.000
_cell.length_b   1.000
_cell.length_c   1.000
_cell.angle_alpha   90.00
_cell.angle_beta   90.00
_cell.angle_gamma   90.00
#
_symmetry.space_group_name_H-M   'P 1'
#
loop_
_entity.id
_entity.type
_entity.pdbx_description
1 polymer ?
#
loop_
_entity_poly.entity_id
_entity_poly.type
_entity_poly.pdbx_seq_one_letter_code
_entity_poly.pdbx_strand_id
1 'polypeptide(L)'
;MSKEDFVSTMQRGYSFKGDAVLLGAAMLDGKAFAEAPVRLPLRTMNRHGLISGATGTGKTKTLQMIAEQLSEAGVPTLLMDIKGDLSGLAMPGTPAPAISERHATIGSEWSPSAYPVEFLTLSDEPGARLRATVLEFGPLLFSRLLDLNETQSSLVALVYKFCDDKHLPLLDLKDFKKVLEYITGEAKANVTAEYGLVPTTSTSLILRKLIELEQQGAEQFFGEPSFEMPDLMRVVDGFGAISILRLSDMQNRPKLFSSFMLQMLAELYATLPEVGDMEKPKLVLFIDEAHLIFDDAEKSLLDEIETVIKLIRSKGVGIFFCTQMPTDVPDDVLSQLGMKVQHA
;
A
#
# COMPACT_ATOMS: atom_id res chain seq x y z
N MET A 1 23.48 -31.07 -15.74
CA MET A 1 23.91 -29.81 -16.38
C MET A 1 25.30 -29.48 -15.86
N SER A 2 26.26 -29.10 -16.70
CA SER A 2 27.58 -28.70 -16.20
C SER A 2 27.52 -27.34 -15.50
N LYS A 3 28.52 -27.01 -14.66
CA LYS A 3 28.64 -25.67 -14.04
C LYS A 3 28.59 -24.57 -15.11
N GLU A 4 29.39 -24.73 -16.16
CA GLU A 4 29.54 -23.74 -17.23
C GLU A 4 28.24 -23.53 -18.00
N ASP A 5 27.53 -24.62 -18.34
CA ASP A 5 26.23 -24.53 -19.00
C ASP A 5 25.18 -23.85 -18.11
N PHE A 6 25.19 -24.15 -16.81
CA PHE A 6 24.29 -23.53 -15.84
C PHE A 6 24.52 -22.03 -15.73
N VAL A 7 25.77 -21.62 -15.47
CA VAL A 7 26.15 -20.21 -15.34
C VAL A 7 25.81 -19.45 -16.62
N SER A 8 26.18 -19.98 -17.79
CA SER A 8 25.86 -19.39 -19.09
C SER A 8 24.35 -19.26 -19.33
N THR A 9 23.57 -20.25 -18.89
CA THR A 9 22.10 -20.20 -18.99
C THR A 9 21.52 -19.11 -18.10
N MET A 10 21.98 -18.99 -16.85
CA MET A 10 21.52 -17.95 -15.94
C MET A 10 21.92 -16.55 -16.42
N GLN A 11 23.17 -16.37 -16.87
CA GLN A 11 23.63 -15.09 -17.41
C GLN A 11 22.81 -14.63 -18.63
N ARG A 12 22.46 -15.56 -19.54
CA ARG A 12 21.56 -15.26 -20.66
C ARG A 12 20.15 -14.92 -20.21
N GLY A 13 19.60 -15.64 -19.22
CA GLY A 13 18.27 -15.41 -18.67
C GLY A 13 18.12 -14.04 -17.98
N TYR A 14 19.17 -13.56 -17.35
CA TYR A 14 19.22 -12.24 -16.68
C TYR A 14 19.97 -11.18 -17.52
N SER A 15 19.88 -11.28 -18.85
CA SER A 15 20.43 -10.29 -19.79
C SER A 15 19.40 -9.19 -20.07
N PHE A 16 19.53 -8.06 -19.38
CA PHE A 16 18.70 -6.87 -19.61
C PHE A 16 19.53 -5.60 -19.42
N LYS A 17 18.98 -4.47 -19.87
CA LYS A 17 19.59 -3.15 -19.75
C LYS A 17 19.00 -2.37 -18.58
N GLY A 18 19.78 -1.44 -18.05
CA GLY A 18 19.38 -0.56 -16.95
C GLY A 18 19.68 -1.14 -15.58
N ASP A 19 19.35 -0.35 -14.56
CA ASP A 19 19.59 -0.68 -13.16
C ASP A 19 18.68 -1.81 -12.68
N ALA A 20 19.13 -2.51 -11.63
CA ALA A 20 18.46 -3.70 -11.13
C ALA A 20 18.68 -3.84 -9.63
N VAL A 21 17.71 -4.45 -8.96
CA VAL A 21 17.89 -5.01 -7.62
C VAL A 21 18.57 -6.36 -7.74
N LEU A 22 19.66 -6.58 -7.01
CA LEU A 22 20.31 -7.87 -6.85
C LEU A 22 19.58 -8.68 -5.77
N LEU A 23 18.92 -9.77 -6.16
CA LEU A 23 18.23 -10.66 -5.22
C LEU A 23 19.17 -11.71 -4.61
N GLY A 24 20.21 -12.10 -5.34
CA GLY A 24 21.18 -13.09 -4.90
C GLY A 24 21.91 -13.74 -6.08
N ALA A 25 22.32 -14.99 -5.90
CA ALA A 25 23.01 -15.79 -6.91
C ALA A 25 22.31 -17.13 -7.13
N ALA A 26 22.35 -17.61 -8.37
CA ALA A 26 21.75 -18.88 -8.74
C ALA A 26 22.45 -20.06 -8.06
N MET A 27 21.68 -21.09 -7.71
CA MET A 27 22.20 -22.30 -7.05
C MET A 27 22.07 -23.54 -7.92
N LEU A 28 23.11 -24.36 -7.94
CA LEU A 28 23.12 -25.71 -8.52
C LEU A 28 23.75 -26.68 -7.51
N ASP A 29 23.07 -27.80 -7.24
CA ASP A 29 23.50 -28.83 -6.29
C ASP A 29 23.85 -28.29 -4.90
N GLY A 30 23.04 -27.35 -4.40
CA GLY A 30 23.22 -26.73 -3.08
C GLY A 30 24.33 -25.68 -2.99
N LYS A 31 25.01 -25.36 -4.09
CA LYS A 31 26.06 -24.33 -4.14
C LYS A 31 25.61 -23.12 -4.93
N ALA A 32 25.81 -21.93 -4.37
CA ALA A 32 25.55 -20.67 -5.06
C ALA A 32 26.75 -20.27 -5.94
N PHE A 33 26.46 -19.63 -7.07
CA PHE A 33 27.46 -19.21 -8.05
C PHE A 33 27.39 -17.70 -8.27
N ALA A 34 28.32 -16.94 -7.70
CA ALA A 34 28.41 -15.48 -7.86
C ALA A 34 28.47 -15.02 -9.33
N GLU A 35 29.03 -15.85 -10.22
CA GLU A 35 29.08 -15.64 -11.67
C GLU A 35 27.68 -15.66 -12.33
N ALA A 36 26.65 -16.14 -11.63
CA ALA A 36 25.27 -16.25 -12.08
C ALA A 36 24.32 -15.44 -11.19
N PRO A 37 24.38 -14.09 -11.23
CA PRO A 37 23.55 -13.24 -10.38
C PRO A 37 22.08 -13.29 -10.80
N VAL A 38 21.19 -13.35 -9.80
CA VAL A 38 19.75 -13.24 -9.96
C VAL A 38 19.35 -11.79 -9.67
N ARG A 39 18.83 -11.11 -10.69
CA ARG A 39 18.58 -9.66 -10.65
C ARG A 39 17.17 -9.33 -11.14
N LEU A 40 16.63 -8.23 -10.63
CA LEU A 40 15.29 -7.74 -10.94
C LEU A 40 15.40 -6.32 -11.53
N PRO A 41 15.11 -6.11 -12.83
CA PRO A 41 15.23 -4.79 -13.44
C PRO A 41 14.29 -3.77 -12.79
N LEU A 42 14.78 -2.56 -12.50
CA LEU A 42 13.97 -1.52 -11.86
C LEU A 42 12.71 -1.17 -12.66
N ARG A 43 12.81 -1.12 -13.99
CA ARG A 43 11.67 -0.92 -14.91
C ARG A 43 10.52 -1.93 -14.77
N THR A 44 10.75 -3.07 -14.09
CA THR A 44 9.72 -4.09 -13.84
C THR A 44 9.07 -3.97 -12.46
N MET A 45 9.58 -3.11 -11.59
CA MET A 45 9.09 -2.97 -10.21
C MET A 45 7.67 -2.40 -10.13
N ASN A 46 7.17 -1.71 -11.17
CA ASN A 46 5.77 -1.31 -11.28
C ASN A 46 4.83 -2.44 -11.74
N ARG A 47 5.34 -3.65 -11.99
CA ARG A 47 4.54 -4.82 -12.39
C ARG A 47 4.07 -5.65 -11.21
N HIS A 48 4.12 -5.08 -10.02
CA HIS A 48 3.73 -5.68 -8.75
C HIS A 48 4.50 -6.96 -8.40
N GLY A 49 4.34 -7.43 -7.17
CA GLY A 49 4.99 -8.68 -6.76
C GLY A 49 4.40 -9.34 -5.53
N LEU A 50 4.80 -10.60 -5.35
CA LEU A 50 4.52 -11.41 -4.16
C LEU A 50 5.84 -11.81 -3.51
N ILE A 51 5.93 -11.70 -2.19
CA ILE A 51 6.99 -12.27 -1.37
C ILE A 51 6.31 -13.18 -0.33
N SER A 52 6.40 -14.49 -0.51
CA SER A 52 5.72 -15.48 0.33
C SER A 52 6.68 -16.44 1.04
N GLY A 53 6.21 -17.15 2.06
CA GLY A 53 6.95 -18.16 2.81
C GLY A 53 6.61 -18.16 4.30
N ALA A 54 6.97 -19.21 5.05
CA ALA A 54 6.61 -19.31 6.46
C ALA A 54 7.26 -18.22 7.36
N THR A 55 6.85 -18.14 8.62
CA THR A 55 7.48 -17.22 9.59
C THR A 55 8.95 -17.58 9.80
N GLY A 56 9.83 -16.56 9.77
CA GLY A 56 11.28 -16.74 9.98
C GLY A 56 12.08 -17.21 8.76
N THR A 57 11.46 -17.39 7.60
CA THR A 57 12.13 -17.93 6.40
C THR A 57 12.92 -16.90 5.59
N GLY A 58 12.75 -15.60 5.89
CA GLY A 58 13.51 -14.52 5.25
C GLY A 58 12.70 -13.51 4.44
N LYS A 59 11.35 -13.55 4.51
CA LYS A 59 10.47 -12.57 3.85
C LYS A 59 10.83 -11.12 4.16
N THR A 60 10.86 -10.73 5.44
CA THR A 60 11.24 -9.37 5.87
C THR A 60 12.61 -8.98 5.35
N LYS A 61 13.58 -9.91 5.36
CA LYS A 61 14.94 -9.64 4.85
C LYS A 61 14.97 -9.42 3.34
N THR A 62 14.09 -10.07 2.60
CA THR A 62 13.94 -9.82 1.16
C THR A 62 13.31 -8.47 0.90
N LEU A 63 12.24 -8.12 1.62
CA LEU A 63 11.61 -6.79 1.55
C LEU A 63 12.64 -5.69 1.88
N GLN A 64 13.35 -5.81 3.01
CA GLN A 64 14.38 -4.85 3.44
C GLN A 64 15.43 -4.66 2.36
N MET A 65 16.04 -5.74 1.88
CA MET A 65 17.07 -5.69 0.83
C MET A 65 16.57 -5.04 -0.47
N ILE A 66 15.32 -5.28 -0.87
CA ILE A 66 14.74 -4.63 -2.05
C ILE A 66 14.53 -3.13 -1.77
N ALA A 67 13.96 -2.76 -0.62
CA ALA A 67 13.70 -1.37 -0.25
C ALA A 67 15.00 -0.55 -0.14
N GLU A 68 16.05 -1.12 0.42
CA GLU A 68 17.41 -0.55 0.48
C GLU A 68 17.92 -0.21 -0.92
N GLN A 69 17.95 -1.19 -1.83
CA GLN A 69 18.44 -0.99 -3.20
C GLN A 69 17.54 -0.06 -4.03
N LEU A 70 16.23 -0.03 -3.76
CA LEU A 70 15.32 0.97 -4.35
C LEU A 70 15.67 2.38 -3.86
N SER A 71 15.92 2.54 -2.56
CA SER A 71 16.35 3.80 -1.99
C SER A 71 17.67 4.26 -2.62
N GLU A 72 18.68 3.39 -2.72
CA GLU A 72 19.97 3.69 -3.41
C GLU A 72 19.77 4.11 -4.87
N ALA A 73 18.79 3.52 -5.56
CA ALA A 73 18.44 3.87 -6.92
C ALA A 73 17.57 5.12 -7.04
N GLY A 74 17.31 5.85 -5.94
CA GLY A 74 16.46 7.03 -5.92
C GLY A 74 14.99 6.73 -6.18
N VAL A 75 14.50 5.56 -5.78
CA VAL A 75 13.08 5.15 -5.85
C VAL A 75 12.49 5.19 -4.44
N PRO A 76 11.54 6.09 -4.18
CA PRO A 76 10.82 6.15 -2.91
C PRO A 76 10.01 4.88 -2.65
N THR A 77 9.87 4.52 -1.37
CA THR A 77 9.09 3.34 -0.95
C THR A 77 8.17 3.65 0.22
N LEU A 78 7.00 3.01 0.24
CA LEU A 78 6.12 2.98 1.40
C LEU A 78 6.06 1.55 1.93
N LEU A 79 6.48 1.33 3.18
CA LEU A 79 6.50 0.04 3.84
C LEU A 79 5.44 0.01 4.94
N MET A 80 4.49 -0.90 4.83
CA MET A 80 3.50 -1.16 5.90
C MET A 80 4.08 -2.15 6.87
N ASP A 81 4.43 -1.64 8.05
CA ASP A 81 5.13 -2.38 9.08
C ASP A 81 4.17 -2.78 10.19
N ILE A 82 3.68 -4.01 10.09
CA ILE A 82 2.74 -4.59 11.05
C ILE A 82 3.48 -5.16 12.27
N LYS A 83 4.74 -5.57 12.12
CA LYS A 83 5.54 -6.20 13.18
C LYS A 83 6.48 -5.24 13.91
N GLY A 84 6.74 -4.06 13.34
CA GLY A 84 7.71 -3.10 13.84
C GLY A 84 9.16 -3.42 13.46
N ASP A 85 9.40 -4.39 12.58
CA ASP A 85 10.73 -4.93 12.27
C ASP A 85 11.44 -4.19 11.12
N LEU A 86 10.78 -3.22 10.47
CA LEU A 86 11.34 -2.43 9.36
C LEU A 86 11.99 -1.12 9.80
N SER A 87 11.70 -0.67 11.02
CA SER A 87 12.29 0.55 11.62
C SER A 87 13.82 0.57 11.63
N GLY A 88 14.47 -0.61 11.63
CA GLY A 88 15.92 -0.75 11.59
C GLY A 88 16.59 -0.15 10.35
N LEU A 89 15.87 0.09 9.25
CA LEU A 89 16.39 0.72 8.03
C LEU A 89 16.92 2.15 8.26
N ALA A 90 16.50 2.80 9.35
CA ALA A 90 16.94 4.14 9.71
C ALA A 90 18.37 4.18 10.28
N MET A 91 18.96 3.03 10.59
CA MET A 91 20.25 2.93 11.27
C MET A 91 21.21 2.04 10.48
N PRO A 92 22.54 2.33 10.52
CA PRO A 92 23.51 1.44 9.92
C PRO A 92 23.44 0.05 10.57
N GLY A 93 23.36 -0.98 9.74
CA GLY A 93 23.32 -2.37 10.23
C GLY A 93 24.59 -2.78 10.97
N THR A 94 24.46 -3.65 11.98
CA THR A 94 25.63 -4.19 12.68
C THR A 94 26.30 -5.28 11.83
N PRO A 95 27.62 -5.18 11.54
CA PRO A 95 28.33 -6.24 10.84
C PRO A 95 28.26 -7.57 11.59
N ALA A 96 28.00 -8.65 10.86
CA ALA A 96 28.02 -10.00 11.40
C ALA A 96 28.70 -10.96 10.40
N PRO A 97 29.38 -12.02 10.87
CA PRO A 97 30.04 -13.00 10.00
C PRO A 97 29.09 -13.59 8.94
N ALA A 98 27.86 -13.94 9.35
CA ALA A 98 26.85 -14.50 8.46
C ALA A 98 26.45 -13.55 7.30
N ILE A 99 26.47 -12.23 7.53
CA ILE A 99 26.19 -11.22 6.49
C ILE A 99 27.37 -11.20 5.50
N SER A 100 28.59 -11.10 6.04
CA SER A 100 29.81 -11.05 5.21
C SER A 100 29.98 -12.31 4.35
N GLU A 101 29.77 -13.49 4.93
CA GLU A 101 29.82 -14.78 4.24
C GLU A 101 28.76 -14.88 3.13
N ARG A 102 27.53 -14.41 3.39
CA ARG A 102 26.47 -14.38 2.39
C ARG A 102 26.83 -13.47 1.22
N HIS A 103 27.30 -12.26 1.50
CA HIS A 103 27.66 -11.29 0.47
C HIS A 103 28.86 -11.77 -0.38
N ALA A 104 29.86 -12.40 0.24
CA ALA A 104 30.94 -13.07 -0.47
C ALA A 104 30.42 -14.21 -1.37
N THR A 105 29.45 -14.99 -0.90
CA THR A 105 28.86 -16.10 -1.65
C THR A 105 28.10 -15.64 -2.91
N ILE A 106 27.40 -14.50 -2.83
CA ILE A 106 26.63 -13.95 -3.96
C ILE A 106 27.46 -13.00 -4.84
N GLY A 107 28.70 -12.67 -4.44
CA GLY A 107 29.57 -11.74 -5.18
C GLY A 107 29.13 -10.29 -5.06
N SER A 108 28.61 -9.88 -3.91
CA SER A 108 28.16 -8.52 -3.60
C SER A 108 29.01 -7.94 -2.49
N GLU A 109 29.24 -6.63 -2.54
CA GLU A 109 29.75 -5.88 -1.39
C GLU A 109 28.57 -5.42 -0.53
N TRP A 110 28.74 -5.46 0.79
CA TRP A 110 27.78 -4.90 1.74
C TRP A 110 28.50 -4.00 2.72
N SER A 111 27.96 -2.81 2.89
CA SER A 111 28.39 -1.86 3.91
C SER A 111 27.21 -1.51 4.80
N PRO A 112 27.40 -1.38 6.12
CA PRO A 112 26.44 -0.76 7.00
C PRO A 112 26.02 0.63 6.51
N SER A 113 24.75 0.78 6.13
CA SER A 113 24.18 2.03 5.63
C SER A 113 22.90 2.37 6.39
N ALA A 114 22.65 3.65 6.61
CA ALA A 114 21.37 4.17 7.04
C ALA A 114 20.66 4.82 5.85
N TYR A 115 19.34 4.73 5.82
CA TYR A 115 18.52 5.29 4.74
C TYR A 115 17.63 6.42 5.26
N PRO A 116 17.19 7.36 4.39
CA PRO A 116 16.27 8.42 4.76
C PRO A 116 14.88 7.81 5.07
N VAL A 117 14.67 7.48 6.35
CA VAL A 117 13.43 6.86 6.84
C VAL A 117 12.51 7.88 7.48
N GLU A 118 11.21 7.75 7.20
CA GLU A 118 10.16 8.57 7.78
C GLU A 118 9.10 7.69 8.41
N PHE A 119 8.76 7.95 9.66
CA PHE A 119 7.74 7.16 10.37
C PHE A 119 6.37 7.80 10.22
N LEU A 120 5.41 7.00 9.75
CA LEU A 120 4.02 7.37 9.56
C LEU A 120 3.13 6.52 10.48
N THR A 121 1.95 7.03 10.83
CA THR A 121 1.00 6.33 11.73
C THR A 121 -0.46 6.68 11.39
N LEU A 122 -1.37 5.74 11.60
CA LEU A 122 -2.83 5.97 11.58
C LEU A 122 -3.41 6.19 12.99
N SER A 123 -2.58 6.05 14.02
CA SER A 123 -2.98 6.05 15.43
C SER A 123 -2.04 6.89 16.29
N ASP A 124 -2.26 6.91 17.61
CA ASP A 124 -1.44 7.66 18.57
C ASP A 124 -0.01 7.14 18.71
N GLU A 125 0.38 6.09 17.97
CA GLU A 125 1.76 5.63 17.87
C GLU A 125 2.72 6.75 17.38
N PRO A 126 3.99 6.76 17.79
CA PRO A 126 4.97 7.73 17.31
C PRO A 126 5.15 7.68 15.79
N GLY A 127 4.93 8.82 15.14
CA GLY A 127 5.08 9.04 13.70
C GLY A 127 4.32 10.29 13.25
N ALA A 128 4.54 10.72 12.01
CA ALA A 128 3.68 11.71 11.38
C ALA A 128 2.30 11.09 11.14
N ARG A 129 1.24 11.80 11.57
CA ARG A 129 -0.14 11.31 11.43
C ARG A 129 -0.55 11.33 9.97
N LEU A 130 -0.97 10.19 9.44
CA LEU A 130 -1.69 10.10 8.18
C LEU A 130 -3.18 10.29 8.45
N ARG A 131 -3.76 11.28 7.78
CA ARG A 131 -5.19 11.55 7.79
C ARG A 131 -5.69 11.72 6.38
N ALA A 132 -6.99 11.54 6.21
CA ALA A 132 -7.71 11.89 5.00
C ALA A 132 -9.00 12.58 5.39
N THR A 133 -9.56 13.39 4.49
CA THR A 133 -10.89 13.96 4.73
C THR A 133 -11.99 13.04 4.21
N VAL A 134 -13.21 13.18 4.72
CA VAL A 134 -14.38 12.49 4.14
C VAL A 134 -14.57 12.89 2.69
N LEU A 135 -14.27 14.14 2.34
CA LEU A 135 -14.32 14.64 0.97
C LEU A 135 -13.42 13.86 0.02
N GLU A 136 -12.17 13.57 0.40
CA GLU A 136 -11.18 12.83 -0.40
C GLU A 136 -11.60 11.39 -0.72
N PHE A 137 -12.36 10.74 0.17
CA PHE A 137 -12.94 9.42 -0.14
C PHE A 137 -13.93 9.47 -1.31
N GLY A 138 -14.61 10.62 -1.48
CA GLY A 138 -15.74 10.72 -2.38
C GLY A 138 -16.91 9.80 -1.98
N PRO A 139 -18.07 9.93 -2.65
CA PRO A 139 -19.27 9.21 -2.26
C PRO A 139 -19.17 7.69 -2.46
N LEU A 140 -18.39 7.25 -3.46
CA LEU A 140 -18.25 5.83 -3.80
C LEU A 140 -17.45 5.08 -2.74
N LEU A 141 -16.20 5.48 -2.48
CA LEU A 141 -15.34 4.78 -1.51
C LEU A 141 -15.91 4.91 -0.09
N PHE A 142 -16.49 6.07 0.25
CA PHE A 142 -17.13 6.24 1.54
C PHE A 142 -18.34 5.31 1.73
N SER A 143 -19.14 5.09 0.68
CA SER A 143 -20.24 4.12 0.73
C SER A 143 -19.76 2.67 0.88
N ARG A 144 -18.63 2.32 0.23
CA ARG A 144 -18.01 1.00 0.36
C ARG A 144 -17.44 0.77 1.76
N LEU A 145 -16.74 1.76 2.31
CA LEU A 145 -16.22 1.76 3.69
C LEU A 145 -17.34 1.47 4.70
N LEU A 146 -18.50 2.10 4.52
CA LEU A 146 -19.66 1.92 5.39
C LEU A 146 -20.48 0.67 5.07
N ASP A 147 -20.11 -0.10 4.05
CA ASP A 147 -20.84 -1.28 3.58
C ASP A 147 -22.32 -0.95 3.32
N LEU A 148 -22.52 0.01 2.42
CA LEU A 148 -23.85 0.52 2.06
C LEU A 148 -24.41 -0.19 0.83
N ASN A 149 -25.72 -0.44 0.85
CA ASN A 149 -26.44 -0.89 -0.34
C ASN A 149 -26.65 0.26 -1.34
N GLU A 150 -27.21 -0.03 -2.51
CA GLU A 150 -27.41 0.95 -3.60
C GLU A 150 -28.25 2.17 -3.18
N THR A 151 -29.34 1.95 -2.42
CA THR A 151 -30.20 3.02 -1.93
C THR A 151 -29.47 3.93 -0.94
N GLN A 152 -28.70 3.35 -0.02
CA GLN A 152 -27.90 4.10 0.95
C GLN A 152 -26.74 4.83 0.27
N SER A 153 -26.09 4.20 -0.71
CA SER A 153 -25.01 4.81 -1.50
C SER A 153 -25.51 5.99 -2.33
N SER A 154 -26.73 5.89 -2.89
CA SER A 154 -27.38 7.00 -3.59
C SER A 154 -27.65 8.18 -2.65
N LEU A 155 -28.02 7.91 -1.40
CA LEU A 155 -28.16 8.96 -0.37
C LEU A 155 -26.82 9.58 -0.01
N VAL A 156 -25.74 8.81 0.11
CA VAL A 156 -24.39 9.37 0.30
C VAL A 156 -24.01 10.27 -0.88
N ALA A 157 -24.23 9.84 -2.12
CA ALA A 157 -23.98 10.68 -3.30
C ALA A 157 -24.76 12.00 -3.27
N LEU A 158 -26.03 11.97 -2.84
CA LEU A 158 -26.83 13.17 -2.61
C LEU A 158 -26.22 14.09 -1.55
N VAL A 159 -25.75 13.53 -0.42
CA VAL A 159 -25.09 14.30 0.64
C VAL A 159 -23.85 15.01 0.10
N TYR A 160 -22.99 14.31 -0.63
CA TYR A 160 -21.81 14.92 -1.25
C TYR A 160 -22.18 16.04 -2.23
N LYS A 161 -23.20 15.81 -3.07
CA LYS A 161 -23.66 16.82 -4.03
C LYS A 161 -24.23 18.06 -3.33
N PHE A 162 -25.03 17.87 -2.29
CA PHE A 162 -25.54 18.96 -1.46
C PHE A 162 -24.40 19.77 -0.83
N CYS A 163 -23.39 19.10 -0.27
CA CYS A 163 -22.22 19.76 0.30
C CYS A 163 -21.42 20.56 -0.73
N ASP A 164 -21.20 19.99 -1.92
CA ASP A 164 -20.54 20.67 -3.05
C ASP A 164 -21.29 21.95 -3.46
N ASP A 165 -22.61 21.86 -3.67
CA ASP A 165 -23.46 22.99 -4.08
C ASP A 165 -23.56 24.09 -3.03
N LYS A 166 -23.42 23.74 -1.74
CA LYS A 166 -23.44 24.71 -0.63
C LYS A 166 -22.05 25.11 -0.16
N HIS A 167 -20.99 24.63 -0.80
CA HIS A 167 -19.59 24.83 -0.41
C HIS A 167 -19.32 24.48 1.06
N LEU A 168 -19.88 23.36 1.51
CA LEU A 168 -19.70 22.82 2.86
C LEU A 168 -18.64 21.70 2.81
N PRO A 169 -17.40 21.94 3.24
CA PRO A 169 -16.38 20.89 3.24
C PRO A 169 -16.77 19.76 4.21
N LEU A 170 -16.60 18.52 3.76
CA LEU A 170 -16.79 17.32 4.57
C LEU A 170 -15.41 16.87 5.06
N LEU A 171 -14.96 17.36 6.22
CA LEU A 171 -13.62 17.07 6.71
C LEU A 171 -13.61 15.76 7.49
N ASP A 172 -14.54 15.60 8.43
CA ASP A 172 -14.58 14.45 9.33
C ASP A 172 -15.96 13.76 9.41
N LEU A 173 -16.04 12.71 10.24
CA LEU A 173 -17.28 11.96 10.46
C LEU A 173 -18.36 12.79 11.16
N LYS A 174 -17.97 13.81 11.94
CA LYS A 174 -18.92 14.69 12.64
C LYS A 174 -19.59 15.63 11.65
N ASP A 175 -18.85 16.17 10.69
CA ASP A 175 -19.40 16.96 9.59
C ASP A 175 -20.43 16.15 8.81
N PHE A 176 -20.07 14.92 8.41
CA PHE A 176 -20.98 14.06 7.65
C PHE A 176 -22.26 13.73 8.43
N LYS A 177 -22.14 13.38 9.72
CA LYS A 177 -23.29 13.18 10.61
C LYS A 177 -24.15 14.44 10.71
N LYS A 178 -23.52 15.62 10.84
CA LYS A 178 -24.24 16.87 11.00
C LYS A 178 -25.03 17.24 9.74
N VAL A 179 -24.45 17.01 8.57
CA VAL A 179 -25.15 17.19 7.30
C VAL A 179 -26.32 16.22 7.18
N LEU A 180 -26.12 14.93 7.51
CA LEU A 180 -27.21 13.95 7.52
C LEU A 180 -28.38 14.37 8.42
N GLU A 181 -28.10 14.82 9.65
CA GLU A 181 -29.10 15.35 10.57
C GLU A 181 -29.84 16.55 9.97
N TYR A 182 -29.10 17.49 9.37
CA TYR A 182 -29.66 18.70 8.79
C TYR A 182 -30.58 18.42 7.60
N ILE A 183 -30.16 17.58 6.64
CA ILE A 183 -30.94 17.26 5.44
C ILE A 183 -32.16 16.37 5.74
N THR A 184 -32.18 15.70 6.90
CA THR A 184 -33.32 14.88 7.34
C THR A 184 -34.24 15.56 8.34
N GLY A 185 -33.78 16.64 8.98
CA GLY A 185 -34.55 17.49 9.87
C GLY A 185 -34.98 18.78 9.17
N GLU A 186 -34.35 19.89 9.57
CA GLU A 186 -34.76 21.25 9.21
C GLU A 186 -34.78 21.51 7.70
N ALA A 187 -33.79 21.00 6.96
CA ALA A 187 -33.68 21.25 5.52
C ALA A 187 -34.44 20.25 4.64
N LYS A 188 -35.12 19.25 5.24
CA LYS A 188 -35.73 18.14 4.51
C LYS A 188 -36.65 18.59 3.37
N ALA A 189 -37.49 19.59 3.61
CA ALA A 189 -38.42 20.07 2.59
C ALA A 189 -37.68 20.67 1.38
N ASN A 190 -36.67 21.50 1.63
CA ASN A 190 -35.87 22.14 0.58
C ASN A 190 -35.00 21.12 -0.16
N VAL A 191 -34.33 20.22 0.57
CA VAL A 191 -33.51 19.16 -0.03
C VAL A 191 -34.36 18.22 -0.86
N THR A 192 -35.57 17.87 -0.40
CA THR A 192 -36.49 17.01 -1.16
C THR A 192 -36.94 17.68 -2.46
N ALA A 193 -37.17 19.00 -2.44
CA ALA A 193 -37.58 19.74 -3.63
C ALA A 193 -36.45 19.86 -4.68
N GLU A 194 -35.20 19.97 -4.24
CA GLU A 194 -34.05 20.24 -5.12
C GLU A 194 -33.30 18.97 -5.55
N TYR A 195 -33.11 18.00 -4.64
CA TYR A 195 -32.27 16.81 -4.84
C TYR A 195 -33.05 15.48 -4.79
N GLY A 196 -34.31 15.52 -4.38
CA GLY A 196 -35.16 14.35 -4.26
C GLY A 196 -35.27 13.78 -2.85
N LEU A 197 -36.07 12.73 -2.70
CA LEU A 197 -36.46 12.19 -1.40
C LEU A 197 -35.26 11.69 -0.59
N VAL A 198 -35.19 12.08 0.69
CA VAL A 198 -34.25 11.54 1.67
C VAL A 198 -34.97 10.58 2.63
N PRO A 199 -34.81 9.25 2.47
CA PRO A 199 -35.46 8.27 3.35
C PRO A 199 -34.86 8.31 4.76
N THR A 200 -35.71 8.46 5.77
CA THR A 200 -35.29 8.46 7.18
C THR A 200 -34.71 7.12 7.62
N THR A 201 -35.24 6.01 7.10
CA THR A 201 -34.75 4.65 7.39
C THR A 201 -33.30 4.45 6.94
N SER A 202 -32.96 4.86 5.71
CA SER A 202 -31.59 4.79 5.18
C SER A 202 -30.64 5.69 5.99
N THR A 203 -31.08 6.90 6.33
CA THR A 203 -30.32 7.82 7.17
C THR A 203 -29.97 7.20 8.53
N SER A 204 -30.94 6.60 9.22
CA SER A 204 -30.70 5.93 10.51
C SER A 204 -29.82 4.69 10.42
N LEU A 205 -29.73 4.04 9.26
CA LEU A 205 -28.80 2.93 9.04
C LEU A 205 -27.38 3.44 8.79
N ILE A 206 -27.22 4.50 7.99
CA ILE A 206 -25.92 5.15 7.75
C ILE A 206 -25.35 5.69 9.06
N LEU A 207 -26.16 6.38 9.87
CA LEU A 207 -25.73 6.87 11.20
C LEU A 207 -25.23 5.74 12.11
N ARG A 208 -25.84 4.56 12.07
CA ARG A 208 -25.38 3.39 12.84
C ARG A 208 -24.02 2.87 12.35
N LYS A 209 -23.82 2.81 11.03
CA LYS A 209 -22.53 2.43 10.42
C LYS A 209 -21.43 3.45 10.76
N LEU A 210 -21.75 4.74 10.79
CA LEU A 210 -20.81 5.79 11.23
C LEU A 210 -20.41 5.60 12.70
N ILE A 211 -21.36 5.33 13.60
CA ILE A 211 -21.08 5.06 15.02
C ILE A 211 -20.20 3.81 15.18
N GLU A 212 -20.46 2.75 14.41
CA GLU A 212 -19.63 1.53 14.40
C GLU A 212 -18.19 1.85 14.00
N LEU A 213 -18.01 2.67 12.96
CA LEU A 213 -16.71 3.10 12.48
C LEU A 213 -15.97 3.98 13.51
N GLU A 214 -16.69 4.86 14.22
CA GLU A 214 -16.13 5.67 15.33
C GLU A 214 -15.68 4.80 16.51
N GLN A 215 -16.42 3.75 16.85
CA GLN A 215 -16.03 2.79 17.89
C GLN A 215 -14.73 2.04 17.54
N GLN A 216 -14.42 1.89 16.24
CA GLN A 216 -13.16 1.33 15.75
C GLN A 216 -12.01 2.38 15.75
N GLY A 217 -12.28 3.62 16.17
CA GLY A 217 -11.27 4.68 16.29
C GLY A 217 -10.99 5.44 14.99
N ALA A 218 -11.88 5.35 13.99
CA ALA A 218 -11.70 6.04 12.72
C ALA A 218 -11.72 7.57 12.82
N GLU A 219 -12.23 8.15 13.93
CA GLU A 219 -12.17 9.60 14.18
C GLU A 219 -10.73 10.14 14.18
N GLN A 220 -9.73 9.30 14.48
CA GLN A 220 -8.33 9.73 14.46
C GLN A 220 -7.77 9.88 13.04
N PHE A 221 -8.37 9.17 12.09
CA PHE A 221 -7.97 9.10 10.70
C PHE A 221 -8.64 10.20 9.85
N PHE A 222 -9.91 10.51 10.13
CA PHE A 222 -10.62 11.55 9.38
C PHE A 222 -10.33 12.96 9.91
N GLY A 223 -9.80 13.84 9.06
CA GLY A 223 -9.63 15.26 9.36
C GLY A 223 -8.38 15.89 8.72
N GLU A 224 -8.08 17.12 9.13
CA GLU A 224 -6.94 17.90 8.62
C GLU A 224 -5.74 17.93 9.59
N PRO A 225 -4.52 18.22 9.11
CA PRO A 225 -4.14 18.26 7.69
C PRO A 225 -4.23 16.85 7.10
N SER A 226 -4.83 16.73 5.91
CA SER A 226 -4.84 15.46 5.17
C SER A 226 -3.49 15.23 4.52
N PHE A 227 -3.23 13.96 4.19
CA PHE A 227 -1.95 13.55 3.66
C PHE A 227 -1.84 13.79 2.14
N GLU A 228 -0.73 14.40 1.71
CA GLU A 228 -0.48 14.67 0.30
C GLU A 228 0.36 13.57 -0.34
N MET A 229 -0.11 12.98 -1.44
CA MET A 229 0.60 11.91 -2.14
C MET A 229 2.06 12.25 -2.53
N PRO A 230 2.41 13.49 -2.96
CA PRO A 230 3.79 13.88 -3.21
C PRO A 230 4.75 13.67 -2.04
N ASP A 231 4.28 13.65 -0.79
CA ASP A 231 5.13 13.44 0.38
C ASP A 231 5.75 12.03 0.40
N LEU A 232 5.11 11.04 -0.22
CA LEU A 232 5.65 9.67 -0.38
C LEU A 232 6.72 9.56 -1.48
N MET A 233 6.84 10.56 -2.35
CA MET A 233 7.71 10.50 -3.53
C MET A 233 9.00 11.30 -3.38
N ARG A 234 9.39 11.60 -2.14
CA ARG A 234 10.57 12.41 -1.85
C ARG A 234 11.87 11.65 -2.09
N VAL A 235 12.86 12.40 -2.57
CA VAL A 235 14.23 11.94 -2.76
C VAL A 235 15.12 12.86 -1.92
N VAL A 236 15.95 12.26 -1.05
CA VAL A 236 16.84 12.94 -0.12
C VAL A 236 18.27 12.57 -0.47
N ASP A 237 19.09 13.54 -0.88
CA ASP A 237 20.50 13.33 -1.25
C ASP A 237 20.71 12.23 -2.30
N GLY A 238 19.76 12.08 -3.24
CA GLY A 238 19.79 11.05 -4.29
C GLY A 238 19.14 9.73 -3.89
N PHE A 239 18.88 9.50 -2.60
CA PHE A 239 18.20 8.32 -2.08
C PHE A 239 16.68 8.50 -2.09
N GLY A 240 15.93 7.48 -2.51
CA GLY A 240 14.48 7.46 -2.36
C GLY A 240 14.10 7.38 -0.88
N ALA A 241 13.21 8.24 -0.40
CA ALA A 241 12.73 8.19 0.97
C ALA A 241 12.03 6.84 1.24
N ILE A 242 12.25 6.29 2.43
CA ILE A 242 11.59 5.07 2.90
C ILE A 242 10.56 5.50 3.96
N SER A 243 9.31 5.65 3.53
CA SER A 243 8.21 5.90 4.44
C SER A 243 7.76 4.60 5.08
N ILE A 244 7.77 4.51 6.41
CA ILE A 244 7.35 3.34 7.18
C ILE A 244 6.05 3.67 7.88
N LEU A 245 4.95 3.08 7.41
CA LEU A 245 3.66 3.15 8.07
C LEU A 245 3.58 2.09 9.17
N ARG A 246 3.59 2.55 10.41
CA ARG A 246 3.52 1.70 11.59
C ARG A 246 2.07 1.29 11.83
N LEU A 247 1.82 -0.02 11.88
CA LEU A 247 0.48 -0.61 11.93
C LEU A 247 0.36 -1.65 13.05
N SER A 248 1.28 -1.65 14.01
CA SER A 248 1.35 -2.64 15.08
C SER A 248 0.06 -2.72 15.91
N ASP A 249 -0.67 -1.60 16.05
CA ASP A 249 -1.95 -1.52 16.75
C ASP A 249 -3.17 -1.65 15.85
N MET A 250 -2.98 -1.66 14.52
CA MET A 250 -4.05 -1.82 13.52
C MET A 250 -4.40 -3.28 13.23
N GLN A 251 -3.60 -4.26 13.71
CA GLN A 251 -3.91 -5.70 13.57
C GLN A 251 -5.30 -6.06 14.12
N ASN A 252 -5.75 -5.35 15.15
CA ASN A 252 -7.07 -5.58 15.76
C ASN A 252 -8.20 -4.74 15.11
N ARG A 253 -7.90 -4.04 14.00
CA ARG A 253 -8.81 -3.12 13.28
C ARG A 253 -8.69 -3.31 11.75
N PRO A 254 -8.85 -4.54 11.22
CA PRO A 254 -8.58 -4.85 9.81
C PRO A 254 -9.42 -4.01 8.84
N LYS A 255 -10.70 -3.78 9.15
CA LYS A 255 -11.59 -2.96 8.31
C LYS A 255 -11.08 -1.52 8.11
N LEU A 256 -10.56 -0.90 9.17
CA LEU A 256 -9.98 0.45 9.10
C LEU A 256 -8.71 0.44 8.23
N PHE A 257 -7.86 -0.57 8.40
CA PHE A 257 -6.65 -0.73 7.61
C PHE A 257 -6.94 -0.94 6.12
N SER A 258 -7.81 -1.89 5.75
CA SER A 258 -8.17 -2.14 4.35
C SER A 258 -8.80 -0.90 3.69
N SER A 259 -9.56 -0.11 4.47
CA SER A 259 -10.18 1.12 3.96
C SER A 259 -9.17 2.23 3.73
N PHE A 260 -8.23 2.43 4.65
CA PHE A 260 -7.11 3.36 4.46
C PHE A 260 -6.30 2.95 3.22
N MET A 261 -5.97 1.66 3.12
CA MET A 261 -5.23 1.11 2.00
C MET A 261 -5.91 1.41 0.67
N LEU A 262 -7.21 1.15 0.59
CA LEU A 262 -7.96 1.45 -0.62
C LEU A 262 -7.97 2.94 -0.92
N GLN A 263 -8.23 3.80 0.06
CA GLN A 263 -8.24 5.24 -0.16
C GLN A 263 -6.90 5.74 -0.66
N MET A 264 -5.80 5.31 -0.04
CA MET A 264 -4.46 5.70 -0.47
C MET A 264 -4.17 5.24 -1.90
N LEU A 265 -4.54 4.01 -2.26
CA LEU A 265 -4.36 3.50 -3.62
C LEU A 265 -5.22 4.27 -4.64
N ALA A 266 -6.47 4.60 -4.28
CA ALA A 266 -7.36 5.38 -5.12
C ALA A 266 -6.85 6.82 -5.31
N GLU A 267 -6.35 7.45 -4.24
CA GLU A 267 -5.79 8.80 -4.29
C GLU A 267 -4.49 8.85 -5.09
N LEU A 268 -3.61 7.85 -4.96
CA LEU A 268 -2.44 7.69 -5.83
C LEU A 268 -2.87 7.59 -7.30
N TYR A 269 -3.93 6.83 -7.60
CA TYR A 269 -4.43 6.69 -8.97
C TYR A 269 -5.02 8.00 -9.52
N ALA A 270 -5.79 8.72 -8.70
CA ALA A 270 -6.45 9.96 -9.06
C ALA A 270 -5.46 11.12 -9.27
N THR A 271 -4.44 11.22 -8.42
CA THR A 271 -3.50 12.35 -8.41
C THR A 271 -2.32 12.18 -9.35
N LEU A 272 -1.84 10.95 -9.57
CA LEU A 272 -0.67 10.72 -10.40
C LEU A 272 -1.01 10.81 -11.89
N PRO A 273 -0.14 11.44 -12.71
CA PRO A 273 -0.28 11.38 -14.15
C PRO A 273 0.09 10.00 -14.68
N GLU A 274 -0.55 9.60 -15.77
CA GLU A 274 -0.12 8.41 -16.51
C GLU A 274 1.29 8.59 -17.06
N VAL A 275 2.05 7.50 -17.04
CA VAL A 275 3.42 7.42 -17.50
C VAL A 275 3.57 6.21 -18.41
N GLY A 276 4.34 6.37 -19.48
CA GLY A 276 4.73 5.27 -20.34
C GLY A 276 5.78 4.36 -19.68
N ASP A 277 6.59 3.72 -20.50
CA ASP A 277 7.67 2.88 -20.01
C ASP A 277 8.76 3.73 -19.33
N MET A 278 8.89 3.58 -18.00
CA MET A 278 9.92 4.23 -17.20
C MET A 278 11.09 3.29 -16.93
N GLU A 279 12.29 3.86 -16.78
CA GLU A 279 13.50 3.11 -16.40
C GLU A 279 13.44 2.60 -14.95
N LYS A 280 12.71 3.30 -14.08
CA LYS A 280 12.44 2.94 -12.69
C LYS A 280 11.04 3.47 -12.28
N PRO A 281 10.35 2.85 -11.31
CA PRO A 281 9.03 3.31 -10.85
C PRO A 281 9.14 4.65 -10.12
N LYS A 282 8.01 5.36 -9.98
CA LYS A 282 7.90 6.57 -9.16
C LYS A 282 7.81 6.27 -7.67
N LEU A 283 7.20 5.14 -7.32
CA LEU A 283 6.92 4.72 -5.96
C LEU A 283 6.73 3.21 -5.92
N VAL A 284 7.19 2.56 -4.84
CA VAL A 284 6.90 1.14 -4.60
C VAL A 284 6.32 0.95 -3.19
N LEU A 285 5.15 0.32 -3.12
CA LEU A 285 4.47 -0.03 -1.86
C LEU A 285 4.81 -1.47 -1.51
N PHE A 286 5.15 -1.70 -0.24
CA PHE A 286 5.27 -3.03 0.34
C PHE A 286 4.26 -3.19 1.47
N ILE A 287 3.48 -4.26 1.38
CA ILE A 287 2.41 -4.58 2.31
C ILE A 287 2.83 -5.82 3.09
N ASP A 288 3.36 -5.65 4.31
CA ASP A 288 3.62 -6.78 5.19
C ASP A 288 2.32 -7.36 5.73
N GLU A 289 2.29 -8.69 5.92
CA GLU A 289 1.11 -9.45 6.29
C GLU A 289 -0.14 -9.09 5.46
N ALA A 290 0.01 -9.15 4.13
CA ALA A 290 -1.01 -8.79 3.15
C ALA A 290 -2.38 -9.48 3.34
N HIS A 291 -2.43 -10.65 4.00
CA HIS A 291 -3.68 -11.34 4.34
C HIS A 291 -4.66 -10.44 5.11
N LEU A 292 -4.15 -9.50 5.92
CA LEU A 292 -4.97 -8.56 6.69
C LEU A 292 -5.77 -7.59 5.83
N ILE A 293 -5.37 -7.38 4.57
CA ILE A 293 -6.16 -6.60 3.62
C ILE A 293 -7.38 -7.40 3.16
N PHE A 294 -7.25 -8.72 3.00
CA PHE A 294 -8.17 -9.56 2.25
C PHE A 294 -9.13 -10.37 3.14
N ASP A 295 -8.69 -10.83 4.31
CA ASP A 295 -9.43 -11.82 5.13
C ASP A 295 -10.82 -11.34 5.59
N ASP A 296 -10.97 -10.04 5.88
CA ASP A 296 -12.23 -9.42 6.34
C ASP A 296 -12.75 -8.35 5.36
N ALA A 297 -12.23 -8.31 4.14
CA ALA A 297 -12.69 -7.36 3.14
C ALA A 297 -13.98 -7.84 2.47
N GLU A 298 -14.99 -6.98 2.50
CA GLU A 298 -16.22 -7.19 1.75
C GLU A 298 -15.91 -7.34 0.25
N LYS A 299 -16.70 -8.16 -0.46
CA LYS A 299 -16.48 -8.41 -1.90
C LYS A 299 -16.32 -7.13 -2.71
N SER A 300 -17.13 -6.13 -2.40
CA SER A 300 -17.08 -4.86 -3.10
C SER A 300 -15.79 -4.05 -2.88
N LEU A 301 -15.12 -4.24 -1.75
CA LEU A 301 -13.81 -3.67 -1.46
C LEU A 301 -12.72 -4.42 -2.23
N LEU A 302 -12.81 -5.75 -2.29
CA LEU A 302 -11.90 -6.61 -3.05
C LEU A 302 -11.93 -6.28 -4.55
N ASP A 303 -13.12 -6.14 -5.14
CA ASP A 303 -13.30 -5.79 -6.56
C ASP A 303 -12.61 -4.44 -6.90
N GLU A 304 -12.66 -3.47 -5.96
CA GLU A 304 -12.01 -2.18 -6.14
C GLU A 304 -10.49 -2.28 -6.00
N ILE A 305 -9.99 -3.01 -4.99
CA ILE A 305 -8.55 -3.28 -4.83
C ILE A 305 -7.98 -3.91 -6.10
N GLU A 306 -8.66 -4.91 -6.66
CA GLU A 306 -8.28 -5.54 -7.91
C GLU A 306 -8.21 -4.53 -9.07
N THR A 307 -9.24 -3.68 -9.19
CA THR A 307 -9.30 -2.64 -10.21
C THR A 307 -8.15 -1.66 -10.10
N VAL A 308 -7.87 -1.16 -8.89
CA VAL A 308 -6.80 -0.20 -8.67
C VAL A 308 -5.42 -0.84 -8.92
N ILE A 309 -5.20 -2.09 -8.52
CA ILE A 309 -3.95 -2.81 -8.80
C ILE A 309 -3.71 -2.91 -10.31
N LYS A 310 -4.74 -3.23 -11.11
CA LYS A 310 -4.62 -3.28 -12.57
C LYS A 310 -4.24 -1.93 -13.18
N LEU A 311 -4.77 -0.83 -12.64
CA LEU A 311 -4.64 0.51 -13.22
C LEU A 311 -3.39 1.25 -12.73
N ILE A 312 -3.00 1.11 -11.47
CA ILE A 312 -1.94 1.93 -10.85
C ILE A 312 -0.56 1.71 -11.49
N ARG A 313 -0.36 0.57 -12.16
CA ARG A 313 0.85 0.31 -12.96
C ARG A 313 1.11 1.41 -14.00
N SER A 314 0.06 1.93 -14.66
CA SER A 314 0.18 3.01 -15.65
C SER A 314 0.60 4.34 -15.03
N LYS A 315 0.52 4.47 -13.71
CA LYS A 315 1.01 5.62 -12.94
C LYS A 315 2.46 5.48 -12.51
N GLY A 316 3.09 4.35 -12.82
CA GLY A 316 4.48 4.06 -12.45
C GLY A 316 4.64 3.60 -11.00
N VAL A 317 3.58 3.06 -10.38
CA VAL A 317 3.60 2.58 -8.99
C VAL A 317 3.67 1.05 -8.96
N GLY A 318 4.55 0.51 -8.12
CA GLY A 318 4.62 -0.92 -7.80
C GLY A 318 3.93 -1.25 -6.48
N ILE A 319 3.34 -2.44 -6.37
CA ILE A 319 2.74 -2.94 -5.13
C ILE A 319 3.25 -4.36 -4.89
N PHE A 320 3.80 -4.61 -3.71
CA PHE A 320 4.39 -5.88 -3.33
C PHE A 320 3.67 -6.41 -2.08
N PHE A 321 3.03 -7.56 -2.22
CA PHE A 321 2.36 -8.25 -1.13
C PHE A 321 3.32 -9.21 -0.45
N CYS A 322 3.52 -9.04 0.84
CA CYS A 322 4.29 -9.95 1.67
C CYS A 322 3.34 -10.75 2.55
N THR A 323 3.35 -12.07 2.44
CA THR A 323 2.41 -12.93 3.19
C THR A 323 3.00 -14.30 3.49
N GLN A 324 2.32 -15.14 4.26
CA GLN A 324 2.82 -16.46 4.57
C GLN A 324 2.62 -17.44 3.41
N MET A 325 1.41 -17.48 2.86
CA MET A 325 1.04 -18.37 1.76
C MET A 325 0.57 -17.57 0.54
N PRO A 326 0.94 -17.97 -0.70
CA PRO A 326 0.42 -17.31 -1.90
C PRO A 326 -1.11 -17.25 -1.97
N THR A 327 -1.80 -18.22 -1.36
CA THR A 327 -3.27 -18.31 -1.30
C THR A 327 -3.93 -17.26 -0.40
N ASP A 328 -3.16 -16.53 0.39
CA ASP A 328 -3.68 -15.41 1.20
C ASP A 328 -4.01 -14.19 0.33
N VAL A 329 -3.55 -14.19 -0.94
CA VAL A 329 -3.87 -13.16 -1.94
C VAL A 329 -4.91 -13.74 -2.91
N PRO A 330 -6.04 -13.05 -3.15
CA PRO A 330 -7.05 -13.50 -4.11
C PRO A 330 -6.46 -13.78 -5.50
N ASP A 331 -6.96 -14.83 -6.18
CA ASP A 331 -6.45 -15.28 -7.48
C ASP A 331 -6.40 -14.16 -8.54
N ASP A 332 -7.44 -13.32 -8.58
CA ASP A 332 -7.52 -12.21 -9.51
C ASP A 332 -6.41 -11.18 -9.29
N VAL A 333 -6.06 -10.89 -8.03
CA VAL A 333 -4.93 -10.03 -7.67
C VAL A 333 -3.60 -10.75 -7.94
N LEU A 334 -3.48 -12.01 -7.52
CA LEU A 334 -2.29 -12.84 -7.69
C LEU A 334 -1.89 -13.01 -9.17
N SER A 335 -2.86 -12.97 -10.08
CA SER A 335 -2.67 -13.01 -11.54
C SER A 335 -2.00 -11.73 -12.09
N GLN A 336 -2.11 -10.60 -11.38
CA GLN A 336 -1.51 -9.32 -11.76
C GLN A 336 -0.06 -9.16 -11.26
N LEU A 337 0.41 -10.04 -10.37
CA LEU A 337 1.72 -9.94 -9.74
C LEU A 337 2.81 -10.52 -10.67
N GLY A 338 3.61 -9.64 -11.26
CA GLY A 338 4.66 -10.00 -12.23
C GLY A 338 5.88 -10.65 -11.61
N MET A 339 6.25 -10.28 -10.38
CA MET A 339 7.34 -10.92 -9.62
C MET A 339 6.77 -11.84 -8.53
N LYS A 340 7.35 -13.04 -8.37
CA LYS A 340 7.04 -13.93 -7.25
C LYS A 340 8.33 -14.45 -6.62
N VAL A 341 8.52 -14.16 -5.33
CA VAL A 341 9.59 -14.71 -4.50
C VAL A 341 8.94 -15.59 -3.45
N GLN A 342 9.28 -16.87 -3.45
CA GLN A 342 8.75 -17.82 -2.47
C GLN A 342 9.92 -18.40 -1.67
N HIS A 343 9.92 -18.13 -0.37
CA HIS A 343 10.79 -18.78 0.59
C HIS A 343 10.26 -20.17 0.95
N ALA A 344 11.17 -21.06 1.33
CA ALA A 344 10.89 -22.46 1.66
C ALA A 344 10.06 -22.63 2.92
#